data_AF-A0A9P0PNM2-F1
#
_entry.id   AF-A0A9P0PNM2-F1
#
_cell.length_a   1.000
_cell.length_b   1.000
_cell.length_c   1.000
_cell.angle_alpha   90.00
_cell.angle_beta   90.00
_cell.angle_gamma   90.00
#
_symmetry.space_group_name_H-M   'P 1'
#
loop_
_entity.id
_entity.type
_entity.pdbx_description
1 polymer ?
#
loop_
_entity_poly.entity_id
_entity_poly.type
_entity_poly.pdbx_seq_one_letter_code
_entity_poly.pdbx_strand_id
1 'polypeptide(L)'
;MRGTKLILMEVGNVKFLDSLNYFPMPLTALPKAFDLKELKKGYFPHLFNTLAHQNYVGPIPALDFYDPDHLKEDAREKLLKWHGERQAEGYVFDFQKEIVEYCISDVEILTQACLKFRDLMKTETTVDPFQESTTIASCCNKVFRRNFLKPETIGILPNQNLYHPVLPSKMNNKLMFVNCQKCGEDFVREECQHSIQERSLKGTWVIEEVLKAIEKGYQIIETYEIWEYDTIQLSKDQEGLFSGMMNKFLQIKQQASGWPKHCLTDEEKNRYIDAFLDREDIKLEFSKIIENPCLRSLAKLMLNSFWGKFAQKENQNKTSIVRDCGEFFDMLTNPSIHVNTVLPVNEETLLITWEFREEAYDVSSTVNVVLASYVTALARLKLYSFLEKVEERAVYVDTDSCIYISRKGLDDISTGDFIGDMTDELNGGFISEFVSGGPKNYAYKYTTLSGEEQIVCKKIPTLDRMFASTSQRNDDGLRASYNISLLIAKSGKTHTIGEKLILPAVEEVLKTVLHKPASDIIKRIPLSNNTYC
;
A
#
# COMPACT_ATOMS: atom_id res chain seq x y z
N MET A 1 19.71 -19.52 14.42
CA MET A 1 19.06 -18.39 15.11
C MET A 1 20.12 -17.40 15.56
N ARG A 2 20.14 -16.19 14.98
CA ARG A 2 20.96 -15.05 15.44
C ARG A 2 19.98 -13.93 15.81
N GLY A 3 19.28 -14.08 16.94
CA GLY A 3 18.39 -13.06 17.47
C GLY A 3 19.21 -11.99 18.19
N THR A 4 18.77 -10.72 18.12
CA THR A 4 19.34 -9.49 18.75
C THR A 4 20.44 -8.71 18.00
N LYS A 5 20.54 -8.78 16.66
CA LYS A 5 21.36 -7.80 15.91
C LYS A 5 20.55 -6.59 15.49
N LEU A 6 20.97 -5.41 15.93
CA LEU A 6 20.32 -4.13 15.69
C LEU A 6 20.57 -3.68 14.24
N ILE A 7 19.70 -4.05 13.31
CA ILE A 7 19.91 -3.85 11.86
C ILE A 7 19.60 -2.41 11.42
N LEU A 8 18.59 -1.80 12.04
CA LEU A 8 18.19 -0.41 11.85
C LEU A 8 17.49 0.06 13.12
N MET A 9 17.70 1.31 13.53
CA MET A 9 16.84 2.01 14.48
C MET A 9 16.62 3.44 13.99
N GLU A 10 15.38 3.93 13.99
CA GLU A 10 15.05 5.31 13.62
C GLU A 10 14.41 6.02 14.81
N VAL A 11 14.96 7.18 15.18
CA VAL A 11 14.47 8.03 16.27
C VAL A 11 14.31 9.44 15.73
N GLY A 12 13.07 9.88 15.53
CA GLY A 12 12.78 11.17 14.90
C GLY A 12 13.31 11.25 13.47
N ASN A 13 14.21 12.18 13.20
CA ASN A 13 14.89 12.35 11.91
C ASN A 13 16.28 11.70 11.86
N VAL A 14 16.63 10.86 12.84
CA VAL A 14 17.95 10.22 12.94
C VAL A 14 17.83 8.72 12.69
N LYS A 15 18.69 8.20 11.80
CA LYS A 15 18.75 6.79 11.37
C LYS A 15 20.05 6.16 11.85
N PHE A 16 19.96 5.12 12.68
CA PHE A 16 21.07 4.32 13.18
C PHE A 16 21.17 3.03 12.37
N LEU A 17 22.29 2.80 11.72
CA LEU A 17 22.55 1.66 10.84
C LEU A 17 23.73 0.85 11.34
N ASP A 18 23.64 -0.47 11.30
CA ASP A 18 24.79 -1.34 11.52
C ASP A 18 25.62 -1.46 10.24
N SER A 19 26.84 -0.93 10.29
CA SER A 19 27.79 -0.93 9.18
C SER A 19 28.19 -2.34 8.75
N LEU A 20 28.09 -3.36 9.60
CA LEU A 20 28.37 -4.75 9.24
C LEU A 20 27.39 -5.32 8.21
N ASN A 21 26.20 -4.73 8.07
CA ASN A 21 25.23 -5.09 7.02
C ASN A 21 25.66 -4.57 5.62
N TYR A 22 26.65 -3.69 5.57
CA TYR A 22 27.23 -3.16 4.33
C TYR A 22 28.64 -3.69 4.10
N PHE A 23 29.43 -3.81 5.17
CA PHE A 23 30.79 -4.31 5.13
C PHE A 23 30.89 -5.59 5.96
N PRO A 24 30.71 -6.77 5.34
CA PRO A 24 30.84 -8.06 6.04
C PRO A 24 32.33 -8.41 6.25
N MET A 25 33.11 -7.47 6.80
CA MET A 25 34.54 -7.60 7.04
C MET A 25 34.95 -6.81 8.30
N PRO A 26 36.06 -7.18 8.96
CA PRO A 26 36.58 -6.43 10.11
C PRO A 26 37.02 -5.02 9.73
N LEU A 27 37.01 -4.10 10.71
CA LEU A 27 37.45 -2.72 10.54
C LEU A 27 38.88 -2.61 10.01
N THR A 28 39.77 -3.49 10.46
CA THR A 28 41.18 -3.58 10.02
C THR A 28 41.35 -3.92 8.54
N ALA A 29 40.32 -4.46 7.88
CA ALA A 29 40.33 -4.75 6.45
C ALA A 29 39.83 -3.58 5.59
N LEU A 30 39.08 -2.63 6.16
CA LEU A 30 38.48 -1.51 5.42
C LEU A 30 39.53 -0.59 4.76
N PRO A 31 40.65 -0.21 5.41
CA PRO A 31 41.62 0.66 4.77
C PRO A 31 42.19 0.08 3.49
N LYS A 32 42.44 -1.25 3.46
CA LYS A 32 42.90 -1.93 2.25
C LYS A 32 41.80 -2.06 1.21
N ALA A 33 40.57 -2.36 1.62
CA ALA A 33 39.44 -2.54 0.69
C ALA A 33 39.02 -1.24 -0.01
N PHE A 34 39.13 -0.10 0.70
CA PHE A 34 38.72 1.21 0.21
C PHE A 34 39.90 2.13 -0.10
N ASP A 35 41.15 1.63 -0.13
CA ASP A 35 42.35 2.44 -0.39
C ASP A 35 42.38 3.72 0.47
N LEU A 36 42.31 3.54 1.79
CA LEU A 36 42.35 4.60 2.80
C LEU A 36 43.73 4.61 3.48
N LYS A 37 44.20 5.80 3.86
CA LYS A 37 45.43 5.93 4.66
C LYS A 37 45.13 5.51 6.10
N GLU A 38 45.80 4.46 6.55
CA GLU A 38 45.72 3.99 7.93
C GLU A 38 46.29 5.06 8.88
N LEU A 39 45.48 5.56 9.82
CA LEU A 39 45.83 6.69 10.68
C LEU A 39 46.73 6.29 11.86
N LYS A 40 46.49 5.11 12.44
CA LYS A 40 47.33 4.54 13.50
C LYS A 40 47.41 3.02 13.34
N LYS A 41 48.64 2.51 13.28
CA LYS A 41 48.94 1.07 13.19
C LYS A 41 49.30 0.57 14.60
N GLY A 42 48.40 -0.13 15.26
CA GLY A 42 48.63 -0.63 16.62
C GLY A 42 47.49 -1.48 17.16
N TYR A 43 47.72 -2.07 18.33
CA TYR A 43 46.76 -2.95 19.02
C TYR A 43 46.35 -2.31 20.35
N PHE A 44 45.10 -2.54 20.80
CA PHE A 44 44.60 -2.04 22.08
C PHE A 44 44.39 -3.18 23.08
N PRO A 45 44.79 -3.04 24.35
CA PRO A 45 44.64 -4.09 25.36
C PRO A 45 43.22 -4.13 25.92
N HIS A 46 42.29 -4.77 25.21
CA HIS A 46 40.86 -4.79 25.56
C HIS A 46 40.59 -5.32 26.98
N LEU A 47 41.34 -6.31 27.45
CA LEU A 47 41.16 -6.89 28.79
C LEU A 47 41.74 -6.00 29.91
N PHE A 48 42.54 -4.97 29.54
CA PHE A 48 43.10 -4.02 30.50
C PHE A 48 42.11 -2.90 30.85
N ASN A 49 41.05 -2.71 30.06
CA ASN A 49 40.01 -1.70 30.29
C ASN A 49 39.11 -2.07 31.48
N THR A 50 39.59 -1.77 32.68
CA THR A 50 38.86 -1.95 33.95
C THR A 50 38.78 -0.62 34.70
N LEU A 51 37.86 -0.51 35.66
CA LEU A 51 37.75 0.68 36.51
C LEU A 51 39.06 1.01 37.25
N ALA A 52 39.85 -0.01 37.59
CA ALA A 52 41.12 0.16 38.31
C ALA A 52 42.22 0.77 37.44
N HIS A 53 42.18 0.56 36.11
CA HIS A 53 43.24 0.98 35.20
C HIS A 53 42.93 2.27 34.44
N GLN A 54 41.79 2.92 34.70
CA GLN A 54 41.39 4.13 33.97
C GLN A 54 42.44 5.24 34.03
N ASN A 55 43.15 5.40 35.16
CA ASN A 55 44.18 6.44 35.31
C ASN A 55 45.61 5.87 35.22
N TYR A 56 45.78 4.71 34.59
CA TYR A 56 47.09 4.04 34.48
C TYR A 56 48.01 4.80 33.52
N VAL A 57 49.21 5.12 34.01
CA VAL A 57 50.33 5.64 33.21
C VAL A 57 51.57 4.85 33.62
N GLY A 58 52.14 4.08 32.70
CA GLY A 58 53.25 3.18 33.03
C GLY A 58 53.75 2.38 31.83
N PRO A 59 54.52 1.30 32.06
CA PRO A 59 54.95 0.39 31.00
C PRO A 59 53.78 -0.18 30.20
N ILE A 60 54.03 -0.58 28.95
CA ILE A 60 53.02 -1.26 28.13
C ILE A 60 52.40 -2.48 28.86
N PRO A 61 51.07 -2.66 28.85
CA PRO A 61 50.43 -3.81 29.49
C PRO A 61 50.96 -5.16 29.00
N ALA A 62 50.88 -6.18 29.85
CA ALA A 62 51.29 -7.55 29.49
C ALA A 62 50.50 -8.06 28.27
N LEU A 63 51.14 -8.95 27.48
CA LEU A 63 50.57 -9.45 26.23
C LEU A 63 49.20 -10.13 26.42
N ASP A 64 49.00 -10.79 27.57
CA ASP A 64 47.73 -11.45 27.92
C ASP A 64 46.54 -10.49 27.87
N PHE A 65 46.75 -9.19 28.14
CA PHE A 65 45.68 -8.20 28.08
C PHE A 65 45.23 -7.81 26.65
N TYR A 66 45.97 -8.24 25.63
CA TYR A 66 45.67 -8.03 24.21
C TYR A 66 44.96 -9.23 23.57
N ASP A 67 44.68 -10.27 24.35
CA ASP A 67 43.94 -11.46 23.93
C ASP A 67 44.51 -12.16 22.66
N PRO A 68 45.77 -12.60 22.68
CA PRO A 68 46.45 -13.16 21.51
C PRO A 68 45.87 -14.51 21.05
N ASP A 69 45.12 -15.22 21.91
CA ASP A 69 44.62 -16.57 21.64
C ASP A 69 43.36 -16.56 20.75
N HIS A 70 42.66 -15.44 20.66
CA HIS A 70 41.51 -15.25 19.75
C HIS A 70 41.91 -14.65 18.38
N LEU A 71 43.20 -14.40 18.15
CA LEU A 71 43.73 -13.91 16.87
C LEU A 71 44.16 -15.05 15.93
N LYS A 72 43.98 -14.86 14.63
CA LYS A 72 44.55 -15.75 13.60
C LYS A 72 46.08 -15.70 13.61
N GLU A 73 46.74 -16.78 13.20
CA GLU A 73 48.22 -16.94 13.26
C GLU A 73 49.00 -15.72 12.73
N ASP A 74 48.69 -15.23 11.51
CA ASP A 74 49.35 -14.06 10.92
C ASP A 74 49.11 -12.74 11.70
N ALA A 75 47.95 -12.59 12.34
CA ALA A 75 47.66 -11.41 13.17
C ALA A 75 48.35 -11.50 14.53
N ARG A 76 48.49 -12.71 15.09
CA ARG A 76 49.17 -13.00 16.35
C ARG A 76 50.67 -12.76 16.26
N GLU A 77 51.30 -13.18 15.16
CA GLU A 77 52.72 -12.90 14.90
C GLU A 77 53.02 -11.40 14.82
N LYS A 78 52.14 -10.63 14.16
CA LYS A 78 52.26 -9.17 14.06
C LYS A 78 52.10 -8.49 15.42
N LEU A 79 51.17 -8.95 16.26
CA LEU A 79 50.98 -8.44 17.62
C LEU A 79 52.23 -8.69 18.49
N LEU A 80 52.75 -9.92 18.49
CA LEU A 80 53.94 -10.29 19.27
C LEU A 80 55.15 -9.42 18.91
N LYS A 81 55.37 -9.22 17.61
CA LYS A 81 56.46 -8.38 17.10
C LYS A 81 56.29 -6.92 17.53
N TRP A 82 55.10 -6.35 17.31
CA TRP A 82 54.80 -4.97 17.67
C TRP A 82 54.93 -4.72 19.18
N HIS A 83 54.43 -5.65 20.02
CA HIS A 83 54.50 -5.54 21.48
C HIS A 83 55.94 -5.59 21.97
N GLY A 84 56.74 -6.52 21.44
CA GLY A 84 58.17 -6.63 21.77
C GLY A 84 58.96 -5.38 21.37
N GLU A 85 58.69 -4.80 20.21
CA GLU A 85 59.31 -3.54 19.75
C GLU A 85 58.95 -2.37 20.70
N ARG A 86 57.66 -2.21 21.05
CA ARG A 86 57.19 -1.17 21.97
C ARG A 86 57.77 -1.32 23.38
N GLN A 87 57.90 -2.56 23.86
CA GLN A 87 58.51 -2.84 25.16
C GLN A 87 60.00 -2.51 25.16
N ALA A 88 60.72 -2.84 24.08
CA ALA A 88 62.14 -2.52 23.91
C ALA A 88 62.40 -1.01 23.77
N GLU A 89 61.47 -0.26 23.20
CA GLU A 89 61.52 1.22 23.08
C GLU A 89 61.27 1.94 24.41
N GLY A 90 60.91 1.25 25.49
CA GLY A 90 60.56 1.86 26.77
C GLY A 90 59.26 2.68 26.69
N TYR A 91 58.32 2.25 25.84
CA TYR A 91 57.07 2.96 25.60
C TYR A 91 56.25 3.17 26.89
N VAL A 92 55.86 4.41 27.17
CA VAL A 92 54.98 4.77 28.28
C VAL A 92 53.54 4.75 27.77
N PHE A 93 52.76 3.80 28.27
CA PHE A 93 51.35 3.64 27.99
C PHE A 93 50.52 4.51 28.95
N ASP A 94 49.78 5.46 28.39
CA ASP A 94 48.80 6.30 29.07
C ASP A 94 47.41 5.83 28.66
N PHE A 95 46.67 5.21 29.58
CA PHE A 95 45.39 4.58 29.26
C PHE A 95 44.36 5.56 28.70
N GLN A 96 44.21 6.76 29.29
CA GLN A 96 43.21 7.74 28.85
C GLN A 96 43.54 8.29 27.47
N LYS A 97 44.83 8.52 27.20
CA LYS A 97 45.26 8.97 25.88
C LYS A 97 45.06 7.88 24.83
N GLU A 98 45.45 6.64 25.13
CA GLU A 98 45.41 5.53 24.20
C GLU A 98 43.99 5.09 23.84
N ILE A 99 43.07 5.05 24.81
CA ILE A 99 41.68 4.68 24.55
C ILE A 99 40.99 5.72 23.66
N VAL A 100 41.26 7.01 23.88
CA VAL A 100 40.73 8.10 23.05
C VAL A 100 41.30 8.02 21.64
N GLU A 101 42.62 7.89 21.49
CA GLU A 101 43.25 7.76 20.18
C GLU A 101 42.79 6.52 19.42
N TYR A 102 42.59 5.40 20.12
CA TYR A 102 42.07 4.16 19.55
C TYR A 102 40.63 4.35 19.03
N CYS A 103 39.73 4.91 19.86
CA CYS A 103 38.35 5.17 19.46
C CYS A 103 38.25 6.19 18.31
N ILE A 104 39.06 7.25 18.32
CA ILE A 104 39.11 8.23 17.21
C ILE A 104 39.53 7.52 15.92
N SER A 105 40.60 6.73 15.95
CA SER A 105 41.08 5.99 14.79
C SER A 105 40.00 5.06 14.23
N ASP A 106 39.30 4.29 15.07
CA ASP A 106 38.25 3.36 14.64
C ASP A 106 37.06 4.11 13.99
N VAL A 107 36.62 5.20 14.61
CA VAL A 107 35.52 6.03 14.09
C VAL A 107 35.93 6.72 12.78
N GLU A 108 37.16 7.23 12.67
CA GLU A 108 37.66 7.88 11.47
C GLU A 108 37.78 6.89 10.30
N ILE A 109 38.31 5.69 10.54
CA ILE A 109 38.39 4.62 9.51
C ILE A 109 36.98 4.26 9.01
N LEU A 110 36.04 4.03 9.94
CA LEU A 110 34.68 3.68 9.58
C LEU A 110 33.98 4.83 8.82
N THR A 111 34.18 6.06 9.26
CA THR A 111 33.60 7.25 8.62
C THR A 111 34.13 7.43 7.20
N GLN A 112 35.45 7.34 7.02
CA GLN A 112 36.07 7.45 5.69
C GLN A 112 35.61 6.32 4.76
N ALA A 113 35.51 5.08 5.26
CA ALA A 113 35.01 3.95 4.49
C ALA A 113 33.54 4.15 4.09
N CYS A 114 32.68 4.55 5.03
CA CYS A 114 31.27 4.85 4.76
C CYS A 114 31.11 5.96 3.73
N LEU A 115 31.83 7.08 3.87
CA LEU A 115 31.74 8.20 2.92
C LEU A 115 32.21 7.78 1.53
N LYS A 116 33.37 7.12 1.42
CA LYS A 116 33.89 6.65 0.14
C LYS A 116 32.96 5.63 -0.52
N PHE A 117 32.42 4.69 0.26
CA PHE A 117 31.43 3.73 -0.23
C PHE A 117 30.15 4.42 -0.73
N ARG A 118 29.62 5.39 0.04
CA ARG A 118 28.44 6.18 -0.34
C ARG A 118 28.69 6.94 -1.64
N ASP A 119 29.83 7.61 -1.75
CA ASP A 119 30.18 8.39 -2.93
C ASP A 119 30.33 7.51 -4.17
N LEU A 120 31.01 6.36 -4.04
CA LEU A 120 31.12 5.37 -5.12
C LEU A 120 29.73 4.85 -5.54
N MET A 121 28.90 4.45 -4.58
CA MET A 121 27.55 3.94 -4.88
C MET A 121 26.68 4.99 -5.56
N LYS A 122 26.68 6.24 -5.07
CA LYS A 122 25.89 7.32 -5.70
C LYS A 122 26.40 7.67 -7.09
N THR A 123 27.72 7.68 -7.28
CA THR A 123 28.36 8.01 -8.56
C THR A 123 28.10 6.94 -9.61
N GLU A 124 28.31 5.67 -9.26
CA GLU A 124 28.19 4.55 -10.20
C GLU A 124 26.74 4.07 -10.39
N THR A 125 25.86 4.27 -9.39
CA THR A 125 24.54 3.64 -9.37
C THR A 125 23.37 4.57 -9.06
N THR A 126 23.57 5.87 -8.77
CA THR A 126 22.48 6.80 -8.39
C THR A 126 21.64 6.41 -7.16
N VAL A 127 22.01 5.34 -6.45
CA VAL A 127 21.36 4.87 -5.23
C VAL A 127 22.21 5.27 -4.03
N ASP A 128 21.60 5.90 -3.03
CA ASP A 128 22.26 6.18 -1.75
C ASP A 128 22.13 4.97 -0.82
N PRO A 129 23.23 4.26 -0.51
CA PRO A 129 23.15 2.98 0.21
C PRO A 129 22.60 3.11 1.62
N PHE A 130 22.87 4.23 2.32
CA PHE A 130 22.49 4.41 3.72
C PHE A 130 21.11 5.06 3.88
N GLN A 131 20.75 5.95 2.95
CA GLN A 131 19.44 6.58 2.99
C GLN A 131 18.35 5.60 2.53
N GLU A 132 18.61 4.84 1.47
CA GLU A 132 17.55 4.12 0.76
C GLU A 132 17.44 2.64 1.11
N SER A 133 18.46 2.06 1.75
CA SER A 133 18.47 0.65 2.11
C SER A 133 18.94 0.45 3.55
N THR A 134 18.85 -0.79 4.04
CA THR A 134 19.39 -1.18 5.37
C THR A 134 20.46 -2.25 5.29
N THR A 135 20.59 -2.91 4.14
CA THR A 135 21.57 -3.98 3.90
C THR A 135 22.14 -3.81 2.50
N ILE A 136 23.35 -4.33 2.28
CA ILE A 136 23.97 -4.35 0.94
C ILE A 136 23.13 -5.12 -0.08
N ALA A 137 22.51 -6.24 0.30
CA ALA A 137 21.67 -7.03 -0.61
C ALA A 137 20.45 -6.24 -1.11
N SER A 138 19.76 -5.53 -0.20
CA SER A 138 18.64 -4.67 -0.57
C SER A 138 19.10 -3.48 -1.43
N CYS A 139 20.30 -2.94 -1.15
CA CYS A 139 20.90 -1.90 -1.98
C CYS A 139 21.19 -2.39 -3.41
N CYS A 140 21.82 -3.56 -3.56
CA CYS A 140 22.07 -4.17 -4.88
C CYS A 140 20.77 -4.47 -5.65
N ASN A 141 19.73 -4.94 -4.98
CA ASN A 141 18.40 -5.13 -5.59
C ASN A 141 17.81 -3.79 -6.07
N LYS A 142 17.92 -2.72 -5.27
CA LYS A 142 17.51 -1.37 -5.70
C LYS A 142 18.31 -0.85 -6.87
N VAL A 143 19.62 -1.09 -6.91
CA VAL A 143 20.48 -0.74 -8.06
C VAL A 143 19.97 -1.45 -9.32
N PHE A 144 19.69 -2.76 -9.23
CA PHE A 144 19.07 -3.52 -10.31
C PHE A 144 17.73 -2.90 -10.75
N ARG A 145 16.82 -2.66 -9.79
CA ARG A 145 15.48 -2.12 -10.05
C ARG A 145 15.45 -0.69 -10.57
N ARG A 146 16.41 0.16 -10.21
CA ARG A 146 16.44 1.57 -10.61
C ARG A 146 17.20 1.80 -11.91
N ASN A 147 18.34 1.13 -12.07
CA ASN A 147 19.26 1.43 -13.17
C ASN A 147 19.12 0.46 -14.33
N PHE A 148 18.65 -0.76 -14.06
CA PHE A 148 18.62 -1.84 -15.04
C PHE A 148 17.18 -2.27 -15.39
N LEU A 149 16.24 -2.18 -14.45
CA LEU A 149 14.81 -2.25 -14.75
C LEU A 149 14.30 -0.85 -15.12
N LYS A 150 13.73 -0.71 -16.31
CA LYS A 150 12.98 0.50 -16.63
C LYS A 150 11.63 0.45 -15.86
N PRO A 151 11.09 1.59 -15.39
CA PRO A 151 9.75 1.61 -14.81
C PRO A 151 8.71 1.18 -15.86
N GLU A 152 7.71 0.41 -15.44
CA GLU A 152 6.46 0.19 -16.19
C GLU A 152 6.66 -0.42 -17.60
N THR A 153 7.02 -1.68 -17.65
CA THR A 153 7.81 -2.22 -18.77
C THR A 153 7.05 -3.02 -19.83
N ILE A 154 6.21 -2.30 -20.59
CA ILE A 154 6.11 -2.33 -22.06
C ILE A 154 5.94 -0.86 -22.49
N GLY A 155 6.70 -0.40 -23.49
CA GLY A 155 6.46 0.89 -24.13
C GLY A 155 5.44 0.70 -25.24
N ILE A 156 4.23 1.25 -25.10
CA ILE A 156 3.18 1.16 -26.12
C ILE A 156 2.75 2.57 -26.51
N LEU A 157 2.81 2.90 -27.79
CA LEU A 157 2.34 4.16 -28.34
C LEU A 157 0.84 4.08 -28.65
N PRO A 158 -0.02 4.90 -28.00
CA PRO A 158 -1.45 4.93 -28.32
C PRO A 158 -1.74 5.52 -29.69
N ASN A 159 -2.83 5.05 -30.31
CA ASN A 159 -3.42 5.71 -31.47
C ASN A 159 -4.03 7.06 -31.06
N GLN A 160 -3.76 8.12 -31.84
CA GLN A 160 -4.22 9.48 -31.54
C GLN A 160 -5.73 9.67 -31.73
N ASN A 161 -6.33 8.89 -32.62
CA ASN A 161 -7.69 9.13 -33.10
C ASN A 161 -8.75 8.28 -32.38
N LEU A 162 -8.45 7.78 -31.19
CA LEU A 162 -9.39 6.99 -30.40
C LEU A 162 -10.17 7.88 -29.45
N TYR A 163 -11.50 7.80 -29.54
CA TYR A 163 -12.40 8.39 -28.55
C TYR A 163 -12.17 7.80 -27.15
N HIS A 164 -11.98 6.48 -27.10
CA HIS A 164 -11.81 5.71 -25.85
C HIS A 164 -10.44 5.05 -25.83
N PRO A 165 -9.50 5.52 -24.99
CA PRO A 165 -8.22 4.84 -24.81
C PRO A 165 -8.42 3.45 -24.20
N VAL A 166 -7.66 2.45 -24.67
CA VAL A 166 -7.80 1.04 -24.27
C VAL A 166 -7.05 0.75 -22.97
N LEU A 167 -5.78 1.18 -22.91
CA LEU A 167 -4.87 0.77 -21.85
C LEU A 167 -5.00 1.66 -20.61
N PRO A 168 -5.22 1.09 -19.42
CA PRO A 168 -5.16 1.83 -18.16
C PRO A 168 -3.71 2.13 -17.79
N SER A 169 -3.43 3.33 -17.28
CA SER A 169 -2.12 3.66 -16.71
C SER A 169 -2.29 4.45 -15.40
N LYS A 170 -1.39 4.21 -14.45
CA LYS A 170 -1.45 4.85 -13.14
C LYS A 170 -0.58 6.10 -13.17
N MET A 171 -1.20 7.27 -13.18
CA MET A 171 -0.49 8.56 -13.12
C MET A 171 -1.14 9.46 -12.07
N ASN A 172 -0.34 10.29 -11.40
CA ASN A 172 -0.83 11.19 -10.34
C ASN A 172 -1.67 10.48 -9.25
N ASN A 173 -1.26 9.26 -8.86
CA ASN A 173 -1.97 8.38 -7.92
C ASN A 173 -3.40 7.98 -8.34
N LYS A 174 -3.75 8.11 -9.62
CA LYS A 174 -5.06 7.74 -10.17
C LYS A 174 -4.89 6.79 -11.34
N LEU A 175 -5.86 5.91 -11.52
CA LEU A 175 -5.98 5.11 -12.74
C LEU A 175 -6.61 5.99 -13.82
N MET A 176 -5.90 6.18 -14.93
CA MET A 176 -6.34 7.02 -16.04
C MET A 176 -6.24 6.27 -17.36
N PHE A 177 -7.07 6.67 -18.32
CA PHE A 177 -7.07 6.17 -19.69
C PHE A 177 -6.73 7.36 -20.58
N VAL A 178 -5.56 7.32 -21.23
CA VAL A 178 -5.04 8.46 -21.99
C VAL A 178 -4.38 8.00 -23.29
N ASN A 179 -4.47 8.85 -24.32
CA ASN A 179 -3.79 8.62 -25.61
C ASN A 179 -2.36 9.22 -25.66
N CYS A 180 -1.92 9.86 -24.57
CA CYS A 180 -0.59 10.42 -24.40
C CYS A 180 -0.23 10.44 -22.92
N GLN A 181 0.91 9.84 -22.55
CA GLN A 181 1.39 9.83 -21.18
C GLN A 181 1.58 11.26 -20.64
N LYS A 182 2.33 12.10 -21.35
CA LYS A 182 2.62 13.47 -20.89
C LYS A 182 1.38 14.35 -20.72
N CYS A 183 0.41 14.26 -21.63
CA CYS A 183 -0.87 14.96 -21.49
C CYS A 183 -1.65 14.52 -20.24
N GLY A 184 -1.61 13.22 -19.90
CA GLY A 184 -2.24 12.70 -18.70
C GLY A 184 -1.58 13.18 -17.42
N GLU A 185 -0.26 13.24 -17.39
CA GLU A 185 0.55 13.73 -16.26
C GLU A 185 0.33 15.23 -16.02
N ASP A 186 0.35 16.03 -17.09
CA ASP A 186 0.29 17.49 -17.03
C ASP A 186 -1.15 18.03 -17.14
N PHE A 187 -2.15 17.16 -17.28
CA PHE A 187 -3.58 17.51 -17.48
C PHE A 187 -3.84 18.45 -18.67
N VAL A 188 -3.09 18.26 -19.77
CA VAL A 188 -3.25 19.05 -21.00
C VAL A 188 -4.57 18.70 -21.69
N ARG A 189 -5.35 19.73 -22.04
CA ARG A 189 -6.67 19.59 -22.72
C ARG A 189 -6.67 20.07 -24.17
N GLU A 190 -5.58 20.68 -24.62
CA GLU A 190 -5.40 21.16 -25.98
C GLU A 190 -4.93 20.03 -26.91
N GLU A 191 -4.87 20.31 -28.21
CA GLU A 191 -4.32 19.36 -29.18
C GLU A 191 -2.88 18.98 -28.82
N CYS A 192 -2.63 17.67 -28.75
CA CYS A 192 -1.35 17.13 -28.30
C CYS A 192 -0.25 17.36 -29.35
N GLN A 193 0.82 18.05 -28.95
CA GLN A 193 2.03 18.28 -29.77
C GLN A 193 3.26 17.50 -29.27
N HIS A 194 3.07 16.57 -28.33
CA HIS A 194 4.15 15.79 -27.72
C HIS A 194 4.78 14.79 -28.69
N SER A 195 6.07 14.52 -28.49
CA SER A 195 6.84 13.52 -29.26
C SER A 195 6.34 12.09 -29.02
N ILE A 196 6.73 11.15 -29.88
CA ILE A 196 6.39 9.73 -29.72
C ILE A 196 6.84 9.19 -28.35
N GLN A 197 8.02 9.58 -27.88
CA GLN A 197 8.60 9.15 -26.61
C GLN A 197 7.84 9.70 -25.40
N GLU A 198 7.35 10.94 -25.47
CA GLU A 198 6.52 11.55 -24.42
C GLU A 198 5.08 11.04 -24.43
N ARG A 199 4.62 10.57 -25.60
CA ARG A 199 3.28 10.00 -25.76
C ARG A 199 3.20 8.55 -25.35
N SER A 200 4.27 7.77 -25.57
CA SER A 200 4.27 6.33 -25.29
C SER A 200 3.91 6.06 -23.84
N LEU A 201 2.91 5.20 -23.64
CA LEU A 201 2.57 4.68 -22.33
C LEU A 201 3.61 3.66 -21.91
N LYS A 202 4.01 3.75 -20.65
CA LYS A 202 4.78 2.72 -19.97
C LYS A 202 3.84 2.07 -18.95
N GLY A 203 3.83 0.75 -18.88
CA GLY A 203 2.93 0.00 -18.00
C GLY A 203 3.19 -1.49 -17.98
N THR A 204 2.48 -2.16 -17.08
CA THR A 204 2.31 -3.62 -17.08
C THR A 204 0.84 -3.90 -17.30
N TRP A 205 0.53 -4.70 -18.32
CA TRP A 205 -0.84 -4.99 -18.74
C TRP A 205 -1.05 -6.47 -18.94
N VAL A 206 -2.31 -6.90 -18.81
CA VAL A 206 -2.71 -8.24 -19.22
C VAL A 206 -2.67 -8.30 -20.75
N ILE A 207 -2.19 -9.41 -21.30
CA ILE A 207 -1.96 -9.56 -22.75
C ILE A 207 -3.22 -9.29 -23.58
N GLU A 208 -4.41 -9.67 -23.10
CA GLU A 208 -5.69 -9.41 -23.77
C GLU A 208 -5.96 -7.92 -24.02
N GLU A 209 -5.59 -7.04 -23.08
CA GLU A 209 -5.74 -5.59 -23.27
C GLU A 209 -4.73 -5.06 -24.29
N VAL A 210 -3.51 -5.63 -24.30
CA VAL A 210 -2.49 -5.29 -25.29
C VAL A 210 -2.94 -5.72 -26.68
N LEU A 211 -3.52 -6.92 -26.83
CA LEU A 211 -4.07 -7.39 -28.10
C LEU A 211 -5.20 -6.49 -28.61
N LYS A 212 -6.15 -6.11 -27.74
CA LYS A 212 -7.18 -5.12 -28.09
C LYS A 212 -6.58 -3.75 -28.44
N ALA A 213 -5.53 -3.31 -27.74
CA ALA A 213 -4.85 -2.06 -28.05
C ALA A 213 -4.22 -2.10 -29.46
N ILE A 214 -3.54 -3.20 -29.82
CA ILE A 214 -2.99 -3.38 -31.18
C ILE A 214 -4.10 -3.38 -32.23
N GLU A 215 -5.22 -4.06 -31.97
CA GLU A 215 -6.42 -4.02 -32.83
C GLU A 215 -6.91 -2.58 -33.06
N LYS A 216 -6.81 -1.72 -32.04
CA LYS A 216 -7.13 -0.29 -32.10
C LYS A 216 -6.02 0.61 -32.63
N GLY A 217 -4.95 0.02 -33.16
CA GLY A 217 -3.86 0.72 -33.84
C GLY A 217 -2.76 1.24 -32.92
N TYR A 218 -2.67 0.73 -31.68
CA TYR A 218 -1.50 1.00 -30.84
C TYR A 218 -0.25 0.32 -31.43
N GLN A 219 0.91 0.94 -31.24
CA GLN A 219 2.20 0.38 -31.68
C GLN A 219 3.05 0.01 -30.47
N ILE A 220 3.50 -1.25 -30.40
CA ILE A 220 4.49 -1.66 -29.41
C ILE A 220 5.84 -1.06 -29.82
N ILE A 221 6.43 -0.26 -28.94
CA ILE A 221 7.74 0.38 -29.12
C ILE A 221 8.83 -0.48 -28.51
N GLU A 222 8.60 -1.03 -27.32
CA GLU A 222 9.60 -1.82 -26.60
C GLU A 222 8.91 -2.82 -25.67
N THR A 223 9.34 -4.09 -25.73
CA THR A 223 8.90 -5.16 -24.82
C THR A 223 10.08 -5.55 -23.94
N TYR A 224 9.87 -5.67 -22.64
CA TYR A 224 10.93 -5.92 -21.68
C TYR A 224 10.77 -7.27 -20.98
N GLU A 225 9.54 -7.60 -20.59
CA GLU A 225 9.23 -8.81 -19.85
C GLU A 225 7.82 -9.30 -20.21
N ILE A 226 7.68 -10.62 -20.38
CA ILE A 226 6.41 -11.29 -20.62
C ILE A 226 6.30 -12.44 -19.62
N TRP A 227 5.20 -12.47 -18.87
CA TRP A 227 4.88 -13.59 -17.99
C TRP A 227 3.91 -14.50 -18.74
N GLU A 228 4.39 -15.69 -19.07
CA GLU A 228 3.60 -16.74 -19.70
C GLU A 228 3.14 -17.74 -18.64
N TYR A 229 1.88 -18.14 -18.71
CA TYR A 229 1.28 -19.10 -17.78
C TYR A 229 0.66 -20.24 -18.58
N ASP A 230 0.75 -21.46 -18.04
CA ASP A 230 0.02 -22.59 -18.59
C ASP A 230 -1.48 -22.38 -18.40
N THR A 231 -2.19 -22.17 -19.51
CA THR A 231 -3.65 -21.97 -19.50
C THR A 231 -4.37 -23.22 -19.98
N ILE A 232 -5.38 -23.65 -19.24
CA ILE A 232 -6.29 -24.71 -19.64
C ILE A 232 -7.65 -24.09 -19.93
N GLN A 233 -8.10 -24.17 -21.18
CA GLN A 233 -9.46 -23.79 -21.54
C GLN A 233 -10.39 -24.98 -21.34
N LEU A 234 -11.32 -24.83 -20.40
CA LEU A 234 -12.33 -25.84 -20.10
C LEU A 234 -13.53 -25.68 -21.03
N SER A 235 -14.07 -26.80 -21.48
CA SER A 235 -15.33 -26.84 -22.22
C SER A 235 -16.53 -26.64 -21.29
N LYS A 236 -17.71 -26.35 -21.84
CA LYS A 236 -18.92 -26.07 -21.04
C LYS A 236 -19.32 -27.23 -20.11
N ASP A 237 -19.00 -28.46 -20.49
CA ASP A 237 -19.25 -29.69 -19.73
C ASP A 237 -18.25 -29.94 -18.60
N GLN A 238 -17.19 -29.13 -18.49
CA GLN A 238 -16.17 -29.26 -17.46
C GLN A 238 -16.31 -28.18 -16.39
N GLU A 239 -16.35 -28.61 -15.13
CA GLU A 239 -16.44 -27.67 -14.01
C GLU A 239 -15.10 -26.95 -13.79
N GLY A 240 -15.11 -25.63 -13.97
CA GLY A 240 -13.97 -24.78 -13.65
C GLY A 240 -13.83 -24.51 -12.16
N LEU A 241 -12.63 -24.07 -11.76
CA LEU A 241 -12.27 -23.82 -10.36
C LEU A 241 -13.28 -22.96 -9.59
N PHE A 242 -13.90 -21.99 -10.27
CA PHE A 242 -14.87 -21.06 -9.68
C PHE A 242 -16.32 -21.32 -10.10
N SER A 243 -16.57 -22.20 -11.08
CA SER A 243 -17.86 -22.34 -11.74
C SER A 243 -18.97 -22.70 -10.76
N GLY A 244 -18.77 -23.73 -9.92
CA GLY A 244 -19.78 -24.15 -8.93
C GLY A 244 -20.15 -23.05 -7.93
N MET A 245 -19.17 -22.27 -7.46
CA MET A 245 -19.42 -21.15 -6.55
C MET A 245 -20.17 -20.02 -7.26
N MET A 246 -19.73 -19.63 -8.45
CA MET A 246 -20.36 -18.54 -9.22
C MET A 246 -21.80 -18.90 -9.58
N ASN A 247 -22.03 -20.10 -10.12
CA ASN A 247 -23.35 -20.57 -10.54
C ASN A 247 -24.33 -20.57 -9.37
N LYS A 248 -23.90 -21.05 -8.19
CA LYS A 248 -24.74 -21.03 -6.97
C LYS A 248 -25.16 -19.62 -6.56
N PHE A 249 -24.22 -18.68 -6.47
CA PHE A 249 -24.57 -17.32 -6.03
C PHE A 249 -25.27 -16.49 -7.11
N LEU A 250 -25.02 -16.77 -8.39
CA LEU A 250 -25.79 -16.21 -9.51
C LEU A 250 -27.25 -16.69 -9.47
N GLN A 251 -27.47 -18.00 -9.28
CA GLN A 251 -28.81 -18.57 -9.11
C GLN A 251 -29.55 -17.90 -7.94
N ILE A 252 -28.92 -17.81 -6.76
CA ILE A 252 -29.51 -17.17 -5.58
C ILE A 252 -29.83 -15.70 -5.87
N LYS A 253 -28.88 -14.95 -6.46
CA LYS A 253 -29.06 -13.54 -6.82
C LYS A 253 -30.24 -13.36 -7.77
N GLN A 254 -30.35 -14.20 -8.80
CA GLN A 254 -31.40 -14.08 -9.81
C GLN A 254 -32.77 -14.41 -9.22
N GLN A 255 -32.89 -15.52 -8.50
CA GLN A 255 -34.14 -15.90 -7.82
C GLN A 255 -34.60 -14.84 -6.81
N ALA A 256 -33.66 -14.27 -6.05
CA ALA A 256 -33.96 -13.21 -5.08
C ALA A 256 -34.29 -11.84 -5.71
N SER A 257 -34.15 -11.69 -7.03
CA SER A 257 -34.51 -10.44 -7.74
C SER A 257 -36.00 -10.38 -8.08
N GLY A 258 -36.73 -11.48 -7.92
CA GLY A 258 -38.10 -11.61 -8.39
C GLY A 258 -38.18 -11.79 -9.92
N TRP A 259 -39.40 -11.77 -10.44
CA TRP A 259 -39.66 -11.97 -11.86
C TRP A 259 -39.36 -10.71 -12.68
N PRO A 260 -38.81 -10.84 -13.91
CA PRO A 260 -38.74 -9.73 -14.84
C PRO A 260 -40.12 -9.12 -15.09
N LYS A 261 -40.17 -7.81 -15.35
CA LYS A 261 -41.44 -7.07 -15.52
C LYS A 261 -42.30 -7.57 -16.68
N HIS A 262 -41.68 -8.19 -17.68
CA HIS A 262 -42.36 -8.74 -18.85
C HIS A 262 -42.87 -10.18 -18.64
N CYS A 263 -42.59 -10.81 -17.49
CA CYS A 263 -43.05 -12.17 -17.17
C CYS A 263 -44.33 -12.12 -16.33
N LEU A 264 -45.49 -11.90 -16.97
CA LEU A 264 -46.78 -11.77 -16.28
C LEU A 264 -47.50 -13.11 -16.16
N THR A 265 -47.41 -13.93 -17.20
CA THR A 265 -48.04 -15.25 -17.29
C THR A 265 -47.08 -16.37 -16.89
N ASP A 266 -47.63 -17.51 -16.46
CA ASP A 266 -46.79 -18.66 -16.10
C ASP A 266 -46.05 -19.25 -17.31
N GLU A 267 -46.56 -19.08 -18.53
CA GLU A 267 -45.87 -19.45 -19.78
C GLU A 267 -44.64 -18.57 -20.03
N GLU A 268 -44.74 -17.25 -19.82
CA GLU A 268 -43.58 -16.34 -19.91
C GLU A 268 -42.53 -16.62 -18.84
N LYS A 269 -42.99 -16.93 -17.62
CA LYS A 269 -42.10 -17.31 -16.51
C LYS A 269 -41.33 -18.59 -16.79
N ASN A 270 -41.99 -19.63 -17.31
CA ASN A 270 -41.31 -20.87 -17.69
C ASN A 270 -40.34 -20.64 -18.85
N ARG A 271 -40.74 -19.89 -19.89
CA ARG A 271 -39.83 -19.50 -20.99
C ARG A 271 -38.59 -18.76 -20.49
N TYR A 272 -38.74 -17.88 -19.49
CA TYR A 272 -37.61 -17.20 -18.88
C TYR A 272 -36.66 -18.16 -18.15
N ILE A 273 -37.19 -19.14 -17.41
CA ILE A 273 -36.37 -20.18 -16.76
C ILE A 273 -35.61 -21.01 -17.80
N ASP A 274 -36.29 -21.45 -18.86
CA ASP A 274 -35.68 -22.25 -19.92
C ASP A 274 -34.59 -21.45 -20.65
N ALA A 275 -34.85 -20.19 -20.99
CA ALA A 275 -33.86 -19.31 -21.60
C ALA A 275 -32.65 -19.06 -20.69
N PHE A 276 -32.85 -18.97 -19.38
CA PHE A 276 -31.75 -18.82 -18.41
C PHE A 276 -30.92 -20.10 -18.29
N LEU A 277 -31.56 -21.27 -18.32
CA LEU A 277 -30.86 -22.55 -18.37
C LEU A 277 -30.07 -22.71 -19.67
N ASP A 278 -30.68 -22.44 -20.83
CA ASP A 278 -30.05 -22.60 -22.13
C ASP A 278 -28.83 -21.67 -22.31
N ARG A 279 -28.94 -20.44 -21.80
CA ARG A 279 -27.89 -19.42 -21.97
C ARG A 279 -26.79 -19.51 -20.93
N GLU A 280 -27.15 -19.68 -19.65
CA GLU A 280 -26.23 -19.59 -18.51
C GLU A 280 -25.88 -20.95 -17.90
N ASP A 281 -26.51 -22.04 -18.34
CA ASP A 281 -26.37 -23.37 -17.75
C ASP A 281 -26.69 -23.41 -16.24
N ILE A 282 -27.62 -22.55 -15.82
CA ILE A 282 -28.06 -22.41 -14.44
C ILE A 282 -29.57 -22.62 -14.38
N LYS A 283 -30.00 -23.68 -13.70
CA LYS A 283 -31.42 -23.96 -13.53
C LYS A 283 -32.02 -23.09 -12.43
N LEU A 284 -32.99 -22.24 -12.77
CA LEU A 284 -33.76 -21.49 -11.77
C LEU A 284 -34.97 -22.32 -11.29
N GLU A 285 -35.38 -22.13 -10.04
CA GLU A 285 -36.57 -22.77 -9.47
C GLU A 285 -37.75 -21.80 -9.43
N PHE A 286 -38.82 -22.13 -10.14
CA PHE A 286 -40.03 -21.31 -10.27
C PHE A 286 -40.57 -20.80 -8.92
N SER A 287 -40.63 -21.67 -7.91
CA SER A 287 -41.16 -21.35 -6.58
C SER A 287 -40.21 -20.49 -5.72
N LYS A 288 -38.93 -20.39 -6.09
CA LYS A 288 -37.92 -19.61 -5.36
C LYS A 288 -37.68 -18.22 -5.96
N ILE A 289 -38.22 -17.93 -7.14
CA ILE A 289 -38.14 -16.60 -7.77
C ILE A 289 -39.12 -15.66 -7.05
N ILE A 290 -38.64 -15.06 -5.98
CA ILE A 290 -39.38 -14.17 -5.09
C ILE A 290 -38.45 -13.01 -4.73
N GLU A 291 -38.96 -11.79 -4.81
CA GLU A 291 -38.19 -10.61 -4.44
C GLU A 291 -37.73 -10.71 -2.96
N ASN A 292 -36.42 -10.73 -2.76
CA ASN A 292 -35.79 -10.78 -1.45
C ASN A 292 -34.54 -9.87 -1.46
N PRO A 293 -34.70 -8.59 -1.10
CA PRO A 293 -33.61 -7.62 -1.15
C PRO A 293 -32.39 -8.01 -0.32
N CYS A 294 -32.59 -8.64 0.84
CA CYS A 294 -31.51 -9.08 1.73
C CYS A 294 -30.70 -10.21 1.11
N LEU A 295 -31.38 -11.27 0.65
CA LEU A 295 -30.73 -12.41 0.03
C LEU A 295 -30.03 -12.04 -1.28
N ARG A 296 -30.66 -11.17 -2.09
CA ARG A 296 -30.04 -10.59 -3.29
C ARG A 296 -28.76 -9.83 -2.95
N SER A 297 -28.79 -9.02 -1.89
CA SER A 297 -27.63 -8.24 -1.45
C SER A 297 -26.50 -9.14 -0.96
N LEU A 298 -26.81 -10.20 -0.21
CA LEU A 298 -25.83 -11.21 0.22
C LEU A 298 -25.18 -11.90 -0.98
N ALA A 299 -25.98 -12.39 -1.92
CA ALA A 299 -25.46 -13.07 -3.11
C ALA A 299 -24.60 -12.15 -3.98
N LYS A 300 -25.02 -10.89 -4.17
CA LYS A 300 -24.22 -9.87 -4.86
C LYS A 300 -22.90 -9.58 -4.12
N LEU A 301 -22.93 -9.51 -2.79
CA LEU A 301 -21.73 -9.29 -1.98
C LEU A 301 -20.73 -10.44 -2.15
N MET A 302 -21.20 -11.69 -2.16
CA MET A 302 -20.35 -12.86 -2.37
C MET A 302 -19.70 -12.84 -3.75
N LEU A 303 -20.46 -12.52 -4.80
CA LEU A 303 -19.94 -12.42 -6.17
C LEU A 303 -18.90 -11.30 -6.34
N ASN A 304 -19.13 -10.14 -5.72
CA ASN A 304 -18.28 -8.97 -5.91
C ASN A 304 -17.04 -8.98 -4.99
N SER A 305 -17.18 -9.40 -3.73
CA SER A 305 -16.10 -9.31 -2.74
C SER A 305 -15.01 -10.36 -2.93
N PHE A 306 -15.37 -11.49 -3.55
CA PHE A 306 -14.46 -12.59 -3.81
C PHE A 306 -13.22 -12.16 -4.60
N TRP A 307 -13.41 -11.41 -5.69
CA TRP A 307 -12.30 -10.95 -6.53
C TRP A 307 -11.40 -9.93 -5.85
N GLY A 308 -11.97 -9.10 -4.97
CA GLY A 308 -11.21 -8.13 -4.19
C GLY A 308 -10.19 -8.78 -3.25
N LYS A 309 -10.44 -10.02 -2.81
CA LYS A 309 -9.51 -10.78 -1.97
C LYS A 309 -8.22 -11.13 -2.72
N PHE A 310 -8.32 -11.50 -4.00
CA PHE A 310 -7.15 -11.81 -4.83
C PHE A 310 -6.28 -10.59 -5.14
N ALA A 311 -6.83 -9.38 -5.07
CA ALA A 311 -6.12 -8.11 -5.24
C ALA A 311 -5.69 -7.47 -3.91
N GLN A 312 -5.89 -8.14 -2.78
CA GLN A 312 -5.63 -7.54 -1.48
C GLN A 312 -4.13 -7.25 -1.32
N LYS A 313 -3.78 -6.02 -0.93
CA LYS A 313 -2.41 -5.69 -0.51
C LYS A 313 -2.04 -6.61 0.66
N GLU A 314 -1.08 -7.50 0.44
CA GLU A 314 -0.67 -8.52 1.41
C GLU A 314 0.01 -7.90 2.62
N ASN A 315 0.86 -6.90 2.38
CA ASN A 315 1.54 -6.15 3.41
C ASN A 315 0.78 -4.86 3.77
N GLN A 316 -0.19 -5.00 4.68
CA GLN A 316 -0.94 -3.87 5.23
C GLN A 316 -0.25 -3.29 6.46
N ASN A 317 -0.43 -1.99 6.68
CA ASN A 317 -0.04 -1.36 7.93
C ASN A 317 -0.80 -2.00 9.10
N LYS A 318 -0.04 -2.53 10.05
CA LYS A 318 -0.50 -3.06 11.32
C LYS A 318 -0.32 -2.01 12.40
N THR A 319 -1.12 -2.11 13.44
CA THR A 319 -1.01 -1.25 14.62
C THR A 319 -0.91 -2.12 15.86
N SER A 320 0.14 -1.92 16.64
CA SER A 320 0.37 -2.57 17.93
C SER A 320 0.26 -1.55 19.05
N ILE A 321 -0.29 -1.98 20.19
CA ILE A 321 -0.28 -1.21 21.44
C ILE A 321 0.84 -1.79 22.29
N VAL A 322 1.89 -1.02 22.51
CA VAL A 322 3.09 -1.44 23.24
C VAL A 322 3.14 -0.72 24.58
N ARG A 323 3.29 -1.48 25.65
CA ARG A 323 3.39 -0.95 27.02
C ARG A 323 4.72 -1.29 27.69
N ASP A 324 5.44 -2.24 27.14
CA ASP A 324 6.74 -2.66 27.63
C ASP A 324 7.86 -2.06 26.77
N CYS A 325 8.91 -1.57 27.42
CA CYS A 325 10.06 -1.02 26.71
C CYS A 325 10.82 -2.11 25.93
N GLY A 326 10.89 -3.33 26.45
CA GLY A 326 11.52 -4.46 25.75
C GLY A 326 10.81 -4.76 24.43
N GLU A 327 9.49 -4.90 24.46
CA GLU A 327 8.67 -5.09 23.26
C GLU A 327 8.86 -3.94 22.25
N PHE A 328 8.98 -2.69 22.72
CA PHE A 328 9.24 -1.55 21.85
C PHE A 328 10.58 -1.66 21.13
N PHE A 329 11.66 -1.97 21.85
CA PHE A 329 12.98 -2.13 21.25
C PHE A 329 13.06 -3.39 20.39
N ASP A 330 12.41 -4.48 20.76
CA ASP A 330 12.30 -5.67 19.92
C ASP A 330 11.63 -5.32 18.59
N MET A 331 10.57 -4.50 18.60
CA MET A 331 9.94 -4.03 17.38
C MET A 331 10.85 -3.12 16.53
N LEU A 332 11.57 -2.19 17.15
CA LEU A 332 12.48 -1.30 16.41
C LEU A 332 13.66 -2.05 15.79
N THR A 333 14.16 -3.09 16.47
CA THR A 333 15.35 -3.83 16.05
C THR A 333 15.04 -5.03 15.17
N ASN A 334 13.76 -5.38 14.99
CA ASN A 334 13.34 -6.51 14.18
C ASN A 334 13.55 -6.22 12.67
N PRO A 335 14.40 -7.00 11.97
CA PRO A 335 14.71 -6.74 10.57
C PRO A 335 13.57 -7.01 9.59
N SER A 336 12.58 -7.79 10.00
CA SER A 336 11.45 -8.15 9.15
C SER A 336 10.38 -7.06 9.10
N ILE A 337 10.43 -6.07 10.01
CA ILE A 337 9.40 -5.03 10.11
C ILE A 337 9.97 -3.64 9.86
N HIS A 338 9.09 -2.74 9.44
CA HIS A 338 9.33 -1.32 9.27
C HIS A 338 8.32 -0.57 10.13
N VAL A 339 8.81 0.19 11.11
CA VAL A 339 7.98 1.02 11.97
C VAL A 339 7.72 2.35 11.26
N ASN A 340 6.45 2.60 10.95
CA ASN A 340 6.00 3.79 10.22
C ASN A 340 5.78 4.99 11.14
N THR A 341 5.16 4.77 12.30
CA THR A 341 4.80 5.83 13.25
C THR A 341 4.78 5.29 14.66
N VAL A 342 5.31 6.06 15.61
CA VAL A 342 5.18 5.81 17.06
C VAL A 342 4.44 6.98 17.67
N LEU A 343 3.29 6.69 18.29
CA LEU A 343 2.43 7.70 18.91
C LEU A 343 2.30 7.39 20.41
N PRO A 344 2.85 8.23 21.31
CA PRO A 344 2.61 8.09 22.73
C PRO A 344 1.16 8.45 23.04
N VAL A 345 0.42 7.51 23.62
CA VAL A 345 -0.98 7.71 24.05
C VAL A 345 -1.01 8.27 25.48
N ASN A 346 -0.11 7.79 26.32
CA ASN A 346 0.14 8.24 27.69
C ASN A 346 1.55 7.82 28.13
N GLU A 347 1.90 8.04 29.40
CA GLU A 347 3.22 7.75 29.97
C GLU A 347 3.64 6.27 29.91
N GLU A 348 2.69 5.34 29.72
CA GLU A 348 2.94 3.90 29.77
C GLU A 348 2.51 3.17 28.47
N THR A 349 2.01 3.89 27.47
CA THR A 349 1.42 3.26 26.28
C THR A 349 1.82 3.97 25.00
N LEU A 350 2.41 3.20 24.09
CA LEU A 350 2.73 3.59 22.71
C LEU A 350 1.79 2.90 21.74
N LEU A 351 1.29 3.64 20.77
CA LEU A 351 0.62 3.09 19.60
C LEU A 351 1.61 3.12 18.43
N ILE A 352 1.96 1.94 17.92
CA ILE A 352 2.99 1.79 16.90
C ILE A 352 2.35 1.26 15.63
N THR A 353 2.43 2.04 14.56
CA THR A 353 2.05 1.59 13.22
C THR A 353 3.28 1.05 12.50
N TRP A 354 3.18 -0.14 11.92
CA TRP A 354 4.30 -0.83 11.26
C TRP A 354 3.81 -1.69 10.10
N GLU A 355 4.67 -2.02 9.16
CA GLU A 355 4.42 -3.04 8.12
C GLU A 355 5.60 -4.00 8.03
N PHE A 356 5.44 -5.15 7.40
CA PHE A 356 6.61 -5.98 7.09
C PHE A 356 7.45 -5.32 6.01
N ARG A 357 8.71 -5.68 5.88
CA ARG A 357 9.51 -5.28 4.72
C ARG A 357 9.15 -6.15 3.51
N GLU A 358 9.29 -5.61 2.29
CA GLU A 358 8.95 -6.34 1.04
C GLU A 358 9.59 -7.74 0.99
N GLU A 359 10.79 -7.88 1.52
CA GLU A 359 11.60 -9.12 1.50
C GLU A 359 11.22 -10.12 2.61
N ALA A 360 10.36 -9.74 3.55
CA ALA A 360 10.16 -10.45 4.82
C ALA A 360 8.70 -10.80 5.13
N TYR A 361 7.75 -10.46 4.26
CA TYR A 361 6.36 -10.84 4.43
C TYR A 361 6.08 -12.16 3.69
N ASP A 362 5.32 -13.05 4.32
CA ASP A 362 4.86 -14.27 3.68
C ASP A 362 3.77 -13.95 2.66
N VAL A 363 3.95 -14.45 1.43
CA VAL A 363 2.92 -14.38 0.39
C VAL A 363 1.73 -15.22 0.85
N SER A 364 0.54 -14.65 0.83
CA SER A 364 -0.69 -15.32 1.19
C SER A 364 -1.09 -16.31 0.11
N SER A 365 -1.30 -17.57 0.50
CA SER A 365 -1.88 -18.59 -0.39
C SER A 365 -3.31 -18.28 -0.86
N THR A 366 -3.95 -17.23 -0.33
CA THR A 366 -5.30 -16.80 -0.68
C THR A 366 -5.36 -15.59 -1.61
N VAL A 367 -4.20 -15.02 -1.96
CA VAL A 367 -4.07 -13.84 -2.83
C VAL A 367 -3.42 -14.27 -4.14
N ASN A 368 -3.90 -13.72 -5.26
CA ASN A 368 -3.34 -14.01 -6.57
C ASN A 368 -3.58 -12.80 -7.49
N VAL A 369 -2.57 -11.94 -7.58
CA VAL A 369 -2.65 -10.69 -8.34
C VAL A 369 -2.89 -10.92 -9.84
N VAL A 370 -2.43 -12.06 -10.37
CA VAL A 370 -2.60 -12.44 -11.78
C VAL A 370 -4.07 -12.70 -12.08
N LEU A 371 -4.74 -13.51 -11.25
CA LEU A 371 -6.17 -13.75 -11.40
C LEU A 371 -6.97 -12.44 -11.27
N ALA A 372 -6.61 -11.60 -10.30
CA ALA A 372 -7.25 -10.28 -10.14
C ALA A 372 -7.03 -9.36 -11.36
N SER A 373 -5.82 -9.33 -11.93
CA SER A 373 -5.53 -8.51 -13.10
C SER A 373 -6.33 -9.00 -14.32
N TYR A 374 -6.40 -10.30 -14.55
CA TYR A 374 -7.21 -10.88 -15.64
C TYR A 374 -8.70 -10.56 -15.50
N VAL A 375 -9.28 -10.76 -14.32
CA VAL A 375 -10.71 -10.46 -14.08
C VAL A 375 -11.02 -8.99 -14.35
N THR A 376 -10.17 -8.07 -13.89
CA THR A 376 -10.39 -6.64 -14.11
C THR A 376 -10.14 -6.22 -15.56
N ALA A 377 -9.14 -6.80 -16.23
CA ALA A 377 -8.85 -6.57 -17.65
C ALA A 377 -10.01 -7.02 -18.54
N LEU A 378 -10.49 -8.25 -18.35
CA LEU A 378 -11.61 -8.80 -19.11
C LEU A 378 -12.91 -8.02 -18.87
N ALA A 379 -13.16 -7.56 -17.64
CA ALA A 379 -14.30 -6.69 -17.33
C ALA A 379 -14.20 -5.34 -18.07
N ARG A 380 -13.02 -4.72 -18.12
CA ARG A 380 -12.78 -3.49 -18.88
C ARG A 380 -12.99 -3.70 -20.38
N LEU A 381 -12.47 -4.80 -20.94
CA LEU A 381 -12.66 -5.14 -22.35
C LEU A 381 -14.13 -5.41 -22.69
N LYS A 382 -14.87 -6.05 -21.79
CA LYS A 382 -16.32 -6.24 -21.95
C LYS A 382 -17.04 -4.89 -22.00
N LEU A 383 -16.74 -3.97 -21.09
CA LEU A 383 -17.28 -2.61 -21.14
C LEU A 383 -16.86 -1.88 -22.44
N TYR A 384 -15.59 -2.01 -22.83
CA TYR A 384 -15.05 -1.41 -24.04
C TYR A 384 -15.81 -1.86 -25.28
N SER A 385 -16.22 -3.12 -25.36
CA SER A 385 -17.05 -3.63 -26.48
C SER A 385 -18.39 -2.90 -26.65
N PHE A 386 -18.94 -2.32 -25.58
CA PHE A 386 -20.12 -1.46 -25.67
C PHE A 386 -19.75 -0.04 -26.06
N LEU A 387 -18.62 0.49 -25.56
CA LEU A 387 -18.11 1.80 -25.94
C LEU A 387 -17.78 1.88 -27.44
N GLU A 388 -17.32 0.79 -28.04
CA GLU A 388 -17.09 0.69 -29.48
C GLU A 388 -18.37 0.89 -30.31
N LYS A 389 -19.55 0.56 -29.77
CA LYS A 389 -20.83 0.75 -30.49
C LYS A 389 -21.31 2.20 -30.44
N VAL A 390 -21.00 2.90 -29.35
CA VAL A 390 -21.49 4.27 -29.12
C VAL A 390 -20.47 5.33 -29.48
N GLU A 391 -19.17 5.00 -29.48
CA GLU A 391 -18.06 5.87 -29.85
C GLU A 391 -18.16 7.25 -29.18
N GLU A 392 -18.15 8.34 -29.94
CA GLU A 392 -18.29 9.72 -29.46
C GLU A 392 -19.58 9.99 -28.68
N ARG A 393 -20.60 9.13 -28.80
CA ARG A 393 -21.87 9.31 -28.11
C ARG A 393 -21.78 8.95 -26.63
N ALA A 394 -20.75 8.24 -26.17
CA ALA A 394 -20.54 7.99 -24.75
C ALA A 394 -20.18 9.29 -24.02
N VAL A 395 -21.05 9.71 -23.09
CA VAL A 395 -20.92 10.96 -22.32
C VAL A 395 -20.25 10.71 -20.97
N TYR A 396 -20.54 9.57 -20.34
CA TYR A 396 -19.98 9.21 -19.05
C TYR A 396 -19.87 7.70 -18.90
N VAL A 397 -18.76 7.25 -18.31
CA VAL A 397 -18.47 5.82 -18.11
C VAL A 397 -17.94 5.63 -16.70
N ASP A 398 -18.48 4.65 -15.97
CA ASP A 398 -17.95 4.24 -14.66
C ASP A 398 -18.09 2.74 -14.48
N THR A 399 -16.97 2.02 -14.57
CA THR A 399 -16.73 0.61 -14.24
C THR A 399 -17.62 -0.44 -14.92
N ASP A 400 -18.93 -0.32 -14.79
CA ASP A 400 -19.99 -1.22 -15.27
C ASP A 400 -21.20 -0.45 -15.85
N SER A 401 -21.10 0.88 -16.02
CA SER A 401 -22.16 1.75 -16.52
C SER A 401 -21.67 2.69 -17.62
N CYS A 402 -22.58 3.02 -18.55
CA CYS A 402 -22.34 3.97 -19.63
C CYS A 402 -23.60 4.84 -19.85
N ILE A 403 -23.42 6.16 -19.81
CA ILE A 403 -24.43 7.14 -20.23
C ILE A 403 -24.01 7.62 -21.62
N TYR A 404 -24.91 7.53 -22.59
CA TYR A 404 -24.61 7.88 -23.97
C TYR A 404 -25.79 8.58 -24.65
N ILE A 405 -25.51 9.27 -25.75
CA ILE A 405 -26.49 9.96 -26.58
C ILE A 405 -27.12 8.94 -27.55
N SER A 406 -28.43 8.71 -27.42
CA SER A 406 -29.21 7.98 -28.43
C SER A 406 -29.58 8.93 -29.58
N ARG A 407 -29.43 8.46 -30.82
CA ARG A 407 -29.83 9.21 -32.02
C ARG A 407 -30.61 8.30 -32.96
N LYS A 408 -31.67 8.83 -33.55
CA LYS A 408 -32.49 8.10 -34.53
C LYS A 408 -31.63 7.64 -35.71
N GLY A 409 -31.64 6.34 -35.99
CA GLY A 409 -30.92 5.73 -37.11
C GLY A 409 -29.49 5.29 -36.78
N LEU A 410 -29.03 5.43 -35.54
CA LEU A 410 -27.80 4.82 -35.04
C LEU A 410 -28.13 3.66 -34.09
N ASP A 411 -27.27 2.65 -34.05
CA ASP A 411 -27.46 1.48 -33.19
C ASP A 411 -27.13 1.81 -31.74
N ASP A 412 -28.08 1.55 -30.84
CA ASP A 412 -27.91 1.74 -29.41
C ASP A 412 -27.40 0.47 -28.71
N ILE A 413 -27.00 0.60 -27.45
CA ILE A 413 -26.50 -0.54 -26.67
C ILE A 413 -27.68 -1.49 -26.39
N SER A 414 -27.56 -2.72 -26.88
CA SER A 414 -28.51 -3.80 -26.60
C SER A 414 -28.58 -4.11 -25.11
N THR A 415 -29.80 -4.13 -24.56
CA THR A 415 -30.06 -4.47 -23.16
C THR A 415 -30.56 -5.89 -23.01
N GLY A 416 -30.35 -6.50 -21.84
CA GLY A 416 -30.84 -7.85 -21.55
C GLY A 416 -30.82 -8.20 -20.06
N ASP A 417 -31.39 -9.36 -19.75
CA ASP A 417 -31.60 -9.85 -18.38
C ASP A 417 -30.56 -10.89 -17.92
N PHE A 418 -29.58 -11.18 -18.78
CA PHE A 418 -28.63 -12.28 -18.60
C PHE A 418 -27.23 -11.78 -18.22
N ILE A 419 -26.31 -12.70 -17.96
CA ILE A 419 -24.99 -12.36 -17.44
C ILE A 419 -24.19 -11.62 -18.51
N GLY A 420 -23.64 -10.47 -18.11
CA GLY A 420 -22.84 -9.61 -18.98
C GLY A 420 -23.64 -8.76 -19.97
N ASP A 421 -24.97 -8.81 -19.91
CA ASP A 421 -25.82 -7.85 -20.62
C ASP A 421 -25.86 -6.51 -19.89
N MET A 422 -26.06 -5.44 -20.65
CA MET A 422 -26.32 -4.12 -20.07
C MET A 422 -27.79 -4.03 -19.65
N THR A 423 -28.05 -3.54 -18.45
CA THR A 423 -29.41 -3.34 -17.95
C THR A 423 -29.81 -1.87 -18.11
N ASP A 424 -31.03 -1.62 -18.58
CA ASP A 424 -31.60 -0.27 -18.58
C ASP A 424 -32.05 0.13 -17.17
N GLU A 425 -31.29 1.03 -16.53
CA GLU A 425 -31.63 1.55 -15.20
C GLU A 425 -32.85 2.48 -15.19
N LEU A 426 -33.21 3.08 -16.34
CA LEU A 426 -34.29 4.07 -16.45
C LEU A 426 -35.63 3.45 -16.84
N ASN A 427 -35.68 2.13 -17.08
CA ASN A 427 -36.88 1.37 -17.37
C ASN A 427 -37.68 1.95 -18.55
N GLY A 428 -37.00 2.24 -19.66
CA GLY A 428 -37.55 2.83 -20.88
C GLY A 428 -37.67 4.36 -20.83
N GLY A 429 -37.31 5.00 -19.71
CA GLY A 429 -37.15 6.44 -19.64
C GLY A 429 -35.92 6.93 -20.40
N PHE A 430 -35.79 8.24 -20.54
CA PHE A 430 -34.64 8.86 -21.20
C PHE A 430 -34.11 10.06 -20.42
N ILE A 431 -32.79 10.25 -20.45
CA ILE A 431 -32.14 11.42 -19.86
C ILE A 431 -32.36 12.61 -20.78
N SER A 432 -32.95 13.69 -20.26
CA SER A 432 -33.16 14.94 -20.96
C SER A 432 -32.00 15.92 -20.76
N GLU A 433 -31.38 15.90 -19.58
CA GLU A 433 -30.24 16.77 -19.24
C GLU A 433 -29.19 16.00 -18.44
N PHE A 434 -27.91 16.20 -18.76
CA PHE A 434 -26.79 15.62 -18.05
C PHE A 434 -25.73 16.68 -17.78
N VAL A 435 -25.23 16.72 -16.54
CA VAL A 435 -24.14 17.62 -16.12
C VAL A 435 -23.13 16.81 -15.32
N SER A 436 -21.84 16.95 -15.66
CA SER A 436 -20.74 16.31 -14.93
C SER A 436 -19.71 17.34 -14.49
N GLY A 437 -19.34 17.31 -13.21
CA GLY A 437 -18.22 18.04 -12.65
C GLY A 437 -16.92 17.22 -12.61
N GLY A 438 -16.97 15.96 -13.01
CA GLY A 438 -15.83 15.04 -13.04
C GLY A 438 -16.17 13.62 -12.61
N PRO A 439 -15.16 12.75 -12.47
CA PRO A 439 -15.36 11.35 -12.10
C PRO A 439 -16.17 11.21 -10.81
N LYS A 440 -17.26 10.42 -10.88
CA LYS A 440 -18.20 10.17 -9.78
C LYS A 440 -18.91 11.41 -9.23
N ASN A 441 -18.90 12.53 -9.95
CA ASN A 441 -19.59 13.77 -9.58
C ASN A 441 -20.43 14.29 -10.77
N TYR A 442 -21.71 13.91 -10.81
CA TYR A 442 -22.61 14.24 -11.91
C TYR A 442 -24.07 14.27 -11.46
N ALA A 443 -24.91 14.96 -12.23
CA ALA A 443 -26.36 14.95 -12.11
C ALA A 443 -26.98 14.69 -13.49
N TYR A 444 -28.16 14.10 -13.46
CA TYR A 444 -28.99 14.02 -14.65
C TYR A 444 -30.47 14.15 -14.31
N LYS A 445 -31.19 14.72 -15.27
CA LYS A 445 -32.65 14.79 -15.29
C LYS A 445 -33.14 13.76 -16.30
N TYR A 446 -34.11 12.93 -15.91
CA TYR A 446 -34.69 11.94 -16.82
C TYR A 446 -36.22 11.95 -16.74
N THR A 447 -36.84 11.61 -17.86
CA THR A 447 -38.29 11.49 -18.01
C THR A 447 -38.64 10.01 -18.06
N THR A 448 -39.55 9.58 -17.19
CA THR A 448 -40.07 8.20 -17.18
C THR A 448 -41.00 7.95 -18.37
N LEU A 449 -41.35 6.69 -18.62
CA LEU A 449 -42.41 6.34 -19.59
C LEU A 449 -43.77 6.96 -19.26
N SER A 450 -44.04 7.27 -17.98
CA SER A 450 -45.26 7.96 -17.56
C SER A 450 -45.23 9.48 -17.79
N GLY A 451 -44.10 10.02 -18.26
CA GLY A 451 -43.90 11.46 -18.49
C GLY A 451 -43.49 12.25 -17.25
N GLU A 452 -43.21 11.56 -16.12
CA GLU A 452 -42.74 12.21 -14.91
C GLU A 452 -41.25 12.54 -15.00
N GLU A 453 -40.88 13.75 -14.59
CA GLU A 453 -39.48 14.18 -14.54
C GLU A 453 -38.87 13.88 -13.16
N GLN A 454 -37.68 13.28 -13.18
CA GLN A 454 -36.93 12.91 -11.98
C GLN A 454 -35.50 13.44 -12.10
N ILE A 455 -34.91 13.83 -10.97
CA ILE A 455 -33.52 14.31 -10.90
C ILE A 455 -32.70 13.39 -10.02
N VAL A 456 -31.56 12.94 -10.53
CA VAL A 456 -30.62 12.10 -9.80
C VAL A 456 -29.29 12.84 -9.67
N CYS A 457 -28.85 13.04 -8.43
CA CYS A 457 -27.56 13.64 -8.11
C CYS A 457 -26.62 12.58 -7.50
N LYS A 458 -25.47 12.36 -8.13
CA LYS A 458 -24.44 11.42 -7.66
C LYS A 458 -23.24 12.20 -7.14
N LYS A 459 -23.08 12.18 -5.81
CA LYS A 459 -22.00 12.84 -5.03
C LYS A 459 -21.79 14.34 -5.30
N ILE A 460 -22.77 15.04 -5.85
CA ILE A 460 -22.79 16.50 -5.83
C ILE A 460 -23.00 16.92 -4.36
N PRO A 461 -22.08 17.70 -3.77
CA PRO A 461 -22.32 18.28 -2.46
C PRO A 461 -23.48 19.27 -2.61
N THR A 462 -24.62 18.97 -2.01
CA THR A 462 -25.69 19.97 -1.84
C THR A 462 -25.19 21.08 -0.92
N LEU A 463 -25.71 22.30 -1.06
CA LEU A 463 -25.38 23.43 -0.17
C LEU A 463 -25.46 23.02 1.31
N ASP A 464 -26.52 22.28 1.70
CA ASP A 464 -26.68 21.74 3.05
C ASP A 464 -25.55 20.79 3.47
N ARG A 465 -25.06 19.94 2.55
CA ARG A 465 -23.93 19.03 2.83
C ARG A 465 -22.58 19.75 2.87
N MET A 466 -22.38 20.81 2.09
CA MET A 466 -21.16 21.62 2.14
C MET A 466 -21.03 22.37 3.47
N PHE A 467 -22.12 22.92 3.99
CA PHE A 467 -22.13 23.57 5.31
C PHE A 467 -22.00 22.56 6.45
N ALA A 468 -22.60 21.38 6.35
CA ALA A 468 -22.44 20.31 7.34
C ALA A 468 -21.01 19.69 7.34
N SER A 469 -20.43 19.41 6.18
CA SER A 469 -19.14 18.70 6.09
C SER A 469 -17.93 19.57 6.41
N THR A 470 -17.99 20.86 6.10
CA THR A 470 -16.88 21.81 6.34
C THR A 470 -16.86 22.29 7.79
N SER A 471 -18.01 22.29 8.46
CA SER A 471 -18.15 22.66 9.87
C SER A 471 -17.82 21.51 10.84
N GLN A 472 -18.11 20.25 10.51
CA GLN A 472 -18.01 19.15 11.49
C GLN A 472 -16.58 18.61 11.68
N ARG A 473 -15.82 18.32 10.60
CA ARG A 473 -14.57 17.56 10.76
C ARG A 473 -13.38 18.31 11.37
N ASN A 474 -13.29 19.63 11.15
CA ASN A 474 -12.18 20.42 11.69
C ASN A 474 -12.48 21.03 13.07
N ASP A 475 -13.76 21.08 13.47
CA ASP A 475 -14.15 21.73 14.73
C ASP A 475 -14.55 20.73 15.81
N ASP A 476 -14.99 19.50 15.51
CA ASP A 476 -15.44 18.56 16.55
C ASP A 476 -14.32 18.15 17.51
N GLY A 477 -13.09 17.96 17.01
CA GLY A 477 -11.92 17.70 17.86
C GLY A 477 -11.53 18.90 18.73
N LEU A 478 -11.57 20.11 18.14
CA LEU A 478 -11.26 21.36 18.85
C LEU A 478 -12.33 21.71 19.89
N ARG A 479 -13.60 21.50 19.55
CA ARG A 479 -14.78 21.72 20.37
C ARG A 479 -14.87 20.72 21.51
N ALA A 480 -14.63 19.43 21.25
CA ALA A 480 -14.53 18.43 22.31
C ALA A 480 -13.36 18.76 23.25
N SER A 481 -12.18 19.12 22.70
CA SER A 481 -11.03 19.53 23.51
C SER A 481 -11.33 20.77 24.37
N TYR A 482 -11.94 21.82 23.80
CA TYR A 482 -12.35 23.02 24.51
C TYR A 482 -13.38 22.73 25.60
N ASN A 483 -14.41 21.93 25.30
CA ASN A 483 -15.45 21.58 26.27
C ASN A 483 -14.89 20.74 27.43
N ILE A 484 -13.97 19.81 27.16
CA ILE A 484 -13.27 19.03 28.17
C ILE A 484 -12.38 19.93 29.03
N SER A 485 -11.60 20.83 28.41
CA SER A 485 -10.80 21.82 29.13
C SER A 485 -11.66 22.75 29.99
N LEU A 486 -12.85 23.15 29.52
CA LEU A 486 -13.80 23.96 30.27
C LEU A 486 -14.39 23.19 31.47
N LEU A 487 -14.69 21.90 31.31
CA LEU A 487 -15.12 21.02 32.39
C LEU A 487 -14.04 20.90 33.47
N ILE A 488 -12.78 20.71 33.05
CA ILE A 488 -11.61 20.67 33.94
C ILE A 488 -11.45 22.01 34.68
N ALA A 489 -11.49 23.14 33.96
CA ALA A 489 -11.35 24.46 34.54
C ALA A 489 -12.47 24.80 35.54
N LYS A 490 -13.73 24.47 35.22
CA LYS A 490 -14.89 24.68 36.12
C LYS A 490 -14.85 23.79 37.37
N SER A 491 -14.18 22.64 37.30
CA SER A 491 -14.09 21.70 38.43
C SER A 491 -13.10 22.14 39.52
N GLY A 492 -12.20 23.08 39.22
CA GLY A 492 -11.51 23.92 40.20
C GLY A 492 -10.62 23.23 41.25
N LYS A 493 -10.12 22.00 41.00
CA LYS A 493 -9.25 21.28 41.95
C LYS A 493 -8.04 20.61 41.28
N THR A 494 -6.91 20.61 41.97
CA THR A 494 -5.65 19.94 41.58
C THR A 494 -5.71 18.45 41.91
N HIS A 495 -5.72 17.64 40.84
CA HIS A 495 -5.43 16.20 40.75
C HIS A 495 -6.36 15.23 41.51
N THR A 496 -6.77 14.17 40.79
CA THR A 496 -7.65 13.04 41.14
C THR A 496 -9.14 13.34 41.35
N ILE A 497 -10.00 13.04 40.35
CA ILE A 497 -11.32 12.36 40.53
C ILE A 497 -11.73 11.67 39.21
N GLY A 498 -11.57 10.34 39.12
CA GLY A 498 -11.95 9.57 37.93
C GLY A 498 -13.44 9.69 37.59
N GLU A 499 -14.34 9.55 38.56
CA GLU A 499 -15.80 9.57 38.31
C GLU A 499 -16.36 10.95 37.92
N LYS A 500 -15.80 12.05 38.44
CA LYS A 500 -16.37 13.40 38.23
C LYS A 500 -15.92 14.11 36.96
N LEU A 501 -14.85 13.64 36.32
CA LEU A 501 -14.28 14.28 35.11
C LEU A 501 -14.09 13.31 33.94
N ILE A 502 -13.71 12.06 34.19
CA ILE A 502 -13.46 11.10 33.09
C ILE A 502 -14.79 10.69 32.44
N LEU A 503 -15.83 10.40 33.22
CA LEU A 503 -17.12 10.03 32.63
C LEU A 503 -17.74 11.16 31.80
N PRO A 504 -17.83 12.42 32.28
CA PRO A 504 -18.32 13.53 31.45
C PRO A 504 -17.43 13.83 30.24
N ALA A 505 -16.11 13.69 30.35
CA ALA A 505 -15.20 13.90 29.23
C ALA A 505 -15.34 12.81 28.16
N VAL A 506 -15.44 11.54 28.56
CA VAL A 506 -15.68 10.41 27.66
C VAL A 506 -17.07 10.52 27.02
N GLU A 507 -18.08 10.97 27.77
CA GLU A 507 -19.40 11.27 27.24
C GLU A 507 -19.36 12.38 26.18
N GLU A 508 -18.62 13.47 26.42
CA GLU A 508 -18.45 14.57 25.47
C GLU A 508 -17.73 14.12 24.20
N VAL A 509 -16.68 13.30 24.30
CA VAL A 509 -16.00 12.73 23.11
C VAL A 509 -16.93 11.80 22.33
N LEU A 510 -17.68 10.93 23.03
CA LEU A 510 -18.61 10.00 22.39
C LEU A 510 -19.75 10.73 21.65
N LYS A 511 -20.26 11.83 22.23
CA LYS A 511 -21.33 12.64 21.64
C LYS A 511 -20.82 13.56 20.53
N THR A 512 -19.72 14.27 20.76
CA THR A 512 -19.26 15.37 19.89
C THR A 512 -18.34 14.87 18.77
N VAL A 513 -17.46 13.90 19.03
CA VAL A 513 -16.50 13.39 18.03
C VAL A 513 -17.00 12.12 17.34
N LEU A 514 -17.65 11.22 18.10
CA LEU A 514 -18.07 9.91 17.59
C LEU A 514 -19.57 9.84 17.27
N HIS A 515 -20.33 10.89 17.57
CA HIS A 515 -21.78 11.02 17.35
C HIS A 515 -22.61 9.80 17.80
N LYS A 516 -22.26 9.22 18.96
CA LYS A 516 -22.91 8.05 19.55
C LYS A 516 -23.48 8.36 20.94
N PRO A 517 -24.60 7.71 21.32
CA PRO A 517 -25.12 7.81 22.68
C PRO A 517 -24.17 7.11 23.68
N ALA A 518 -23.82 7.80 24.76
CA ALA A 518 -22.81 7.34 25.72
C ALA A 518 -23.32 6.33 26.77
N SER A 519 -24.65 6.12 26.84
CA SER A 519 -25.33 5.40 27.92
C SER A 519 -24.94 3.93 28.07
N ASP A 520 -24.55 3.25 26.99
CA ASP A 520 -24.25 1.81 27.00
C ASP A 520 -22.76 1.51 27.21
N ILE A 521 -21.89 2.48 26.90
CA ILE A 521 -20.42 2.35 27.00
C ILE A 521 -19.95 2.75 28.40
N ILE A 522 -20.50 3.82 28.97
CA ILE A 522 -20.15 4.31 30.31
C ILE A 522 -20.43 3.26 31.40
N LYS A 523 -21.52 2.49 31.27
CA LYS A 523 -21.88 1.41 32.21
C LYS A 523 -20.88 0.25 32.27
N ARG A 524 -19.98 0.14 31.29
CA ARG A 524 -18.97 -0.94 31.19
C ARG A 524 -17.61 -0.53 31.72
N ILE A 525 -17.44 0.70 32.19
CA ILE A 525 -16.17 1.21 32.74
C ILE A 525 -16.16 0.92 34.24
N PRO A 526 -15.33 -0.03 34.75
CA PRO A 526 -15.23 -0.28 36.17
C PRO A 526 -14.42 0.84 36.84
N LEU A 527 -14.96 1.42 37.91
CA LEU A 527 -14.30 2.47 38.68
C LEU A 527 -14.10 1.98 40.11
N SER A 528 -12.84 1.80 40.51
CA SER A 528 -12.47 1.52 41.91
C SER A 528 -12.19 2.84 42.62
N ASN A 529 -13.01 3.20 43.61
CA ASN A 529 -12.70 4.28 44.53
C ASN A 529 -11.69 3.78 45.59
N ASN A 530 -10.64 4.60 45.77
CA ASN A 530 -9.73 4.73 46.93
C ASN A 530 -8.26 4.28 46.75
N THR A 531 -7.38 5.29 46.83
CA THR A 531 -6.08 5.40 47.54
C THR A 531 -5.13 4.20 47.53
N TYR A 532 -3.86 4.40 47.14
CA TYR A 532 -2.70 4.57 48.04
C TYR A 532 -1.44 5.01 47.26
N CYS A 533 -0.73 5.99 47.86
CA CYS A 533 0.56 6.65 47.55
C CYS A 533 0.69 7.42 46.23
#